data_AF-A0A5C8BI53-F1
#
_entry.id   AF-A0A5C8BI53-F1
#
_cell.length_a   1.000
_cell.length_b   1.000
_cell.length_c   1.000
_cell.angle_alpha   90.00
_cell.angle_beta   90.00
_cell.angle_gamma   90.00
#
_symmetry.space_group_name_H-M   'P 1'
#
loop_
_entity.id
_entity.type
_entity.pdbx_description
1 polymer ?
#
loop_
_entity_poly.entity_id
_entity_poly.type
_entity_poly.pdbx_seq_one_letter_code
_entity_poly.pdbx_strand_id
1 'polypeptide(L)' 'MTKIIIFNKPYGVISQFSPNPPHNTLKDYIKLP' A
#
# COMPACT_ATOMS: atom_id res chain seq x y z
N MET A 1 -7.54 -4.80 18.10
CA MET A 1 -8.61 -5.08 17.11
C MET A 1 -7.96 -5.43 15.78
N THR A 2 -8.27 -6.58 15.22
CA THR A 2 -7.75 -7.00 13.92
C THR A 2 -8.50 -6.27 12.81
N LYS A 3 -7.78 -5.57 11.91
CA LYS A 3 -8.33 -4.96 10.71
C LYS A 3 -7.81 -5.73 9.50
N ILE A 4 -8.71 -6.23 8.66
CA ILE A 4 -8.37 -6.92 7.40
C ILE A 4 -8.72 -5.97 6.26
N ILE A 5 -7.79 -5.78 5.32
CA ILE A 5 -7.96 -4.91 4.16
C ILE A 5 -7.72 -5.74 2.92
N ILE A 6 -8.69 -5.73 2.01
CA ILE A 6 -8.56 -6.32 0.68
C ILE A 6 -8.30 -5.17 -0.29
N PHE A 7 -7.18 -5.23 -1.01
CA PHE A 7 -6.75 -4.17 -1.92
C PHE A 7 -6.42 -4.77 -3.28
N ASN A 8 -7.09 -4.29 -4.34
CA ASN A 8 -6.75 -4.63 -5.72
C ASN A 8 -5.49 -3.85 -6.12
N LYS A 9 -4.33 -4.46 -5.92
CA LYS A 9 -3.04 -3.79 -6.08
C LYS A 9 -2.72 -3.55 -7.56
N PRO A 10 -2.48 -2.29 -7.99
CA PRO A 10 -2.01 -2.01 -9.34
C PRO A 10 -0.64 -2.64 -9.62
N TYR A 11 -0.34 -2.83 -10.92
CA TYR A 11 1.00 -3.18 -11.37
C TYR A 11 2.01 -2.07 -11.01
N GLY A 12 3.25 -2.44 -10.69
CA GLY A 12 4.32 -1.49 -10.34
C GLY A 12 4.28 -0.93 -8.91
N VAL A 13 3.26 -1.24 -8.10
CA VAL A 13 3.18 -0.83 -6.69
C VAL A 13 3.85 -1.87 -5.78
N ILE A 14 4.72 -1.42 -4.88
CA ILE A 14 5.41 -2.28 -3.91
C ILE A 14 4.45 -2.67 -2.77
N SER A 15 4.46 -3.94 -2.39
CA SER A 15 3.64 -4.51 -1.31
C SER A 15 4.17 -4.16 0.09
N GLN A 16 4.47 -2.89 0.35
CA GLN A 16 4.90 -2.37 1.65
C GLN A 16 4.36 -0.95 1.88
N PHE A 17 4.43 -0.45 3.11
CA PHE A 17 4.00 0.92 3.45
C PHE A 17 5.16 1.92 3.59
N SER A 18 6.38 1.44 3.80
CA SER A 18 7.56 2.30 3.91
C SER A 18 7.92 2.89 2.54
N PRO A 19 8.36 4.16 2.46
CA PRO A 19 8.75 4.80 1.19
C PRO A 19 9.79 3.99 0.43
N ASN A 20 9.64 3.91 -0.89
CA ASN A 20 10.59 3.19 -1.75
C ASN A 20 10.77 3.89 -3.11
N PRO A 21 11.39 5.09 -3.14
CA PRO A 21 11.65 5.78 -4.39
C PRO A 21 12.43 4.89 -5.38
N PRO A 22 12.06 4.86 -6.68
CA PRO A 22 11.06 5.71 -7.35
C PRO A 22 9.63 5.12 -7.35
N HIS A 23 9.40 3.99 -6.70
CA HIS A 23 8.16 3.24 -6.81
C HIS A 23 7.09 3.67 -5.79
N ASN A 24 5.83 3.63 -6.23
CA ASN A 24 4.69 3.79 -5.34
C ASN A 24 4.55 2.58 -4.43
N THR A 25 3.94 2.81 -3.27
CA THR A 25 3.79 1.85 -2.18
C THR A 25 2.33 1.74 -1.77
N LEU A 26 1.99 0.83 -0.86
CA LEU A 26 0.62 0.70 -0.35
C LEU A 26 0.15 1.96 0.37
N LYS A 27 1.07 2.75 0.94
CA LYS A 27 0.75 3.99 1.66
C LYS A 27 0.12 5.05 0.75
N ASP A 28 0.44 5.02 -0.54
CA ASP A 28 -0.08 5.99 -1.51
C ASP A 28 -1.54 5.71 -1.91
N TYR A 29 -2.03 4.48 -1.68
CA TYR A 29 -3.38 4.05 -2.06
C TYR A 29 -4.28 3.72 -0.86
N ILE A 30 -3.72 3.20 0.22
CA ILE A 30 -4.46 2.74 1.40
C ILE A 30 -4.31 3.78 2.51
N LYS A 31 -5.32 4.63 2.69
CA LYS A 31 -5.41 5.57 3.81
C LYS A 31 -5.95 4.83 5.04
N LEU A 32 -5.05 4.49 5.95
CA LEU A 32 -5.45 3.97 7.26
C LEU A 32 -5.87 5.13 8.17
N PRO A 33 -6.92 4.96 9.00
CA PRO A 33 -7.17 5.86 10.13
C PRO A 33 -6.10 5.71 11.20
#